data_AF-A0A969YLC4-F1
#
_entry.id   AF-A0A969YLC4-F1
#
_cell.length_a   1.000
_cell.length_b   1.000
_cell.length_c   1.000
_cell.angle_alpha   90.00
_cell.angle_beta   90.00
_cell.angle_gamma   90.00
#
_symmetry.space_group_name_H-M   'P 1'
#
loop_
_entity.id
_entity.type
_entity.pdbx_description
1 polymer ?
#
loop_
_entity_poly.entity_id
_entity_poly.type
_entity_poly.pdbx_seq_one_letter_code
_entity_poly.pdbx_strand_id
1 'polypeptide(L)'
;MMGLIDDVAKMGWGPGLLVGIGAVVLVPVLIPVVGSVLRPLAKAAIKGGMIAYEKVRQVAYEAKESVEDVVAEVKSERTESA
;
A
#
# COMPACT_ATOMS: atom_id res chain seq x y z
N MET A 1 21.52 -1.45 -24.39
CA MET A 1 20.49 -1.46 -23.33
C MET A 1 21.08 -1.40 -21.90
N MET A 2 22.39 -1.62 -21.70
CA MET A 2 23.01 -1.69 -20.36
C MET A 2 23.20 -0.33 -19.65
N GLY A 3 23.26 0.80 -20.38
CA GLY A 3 23.60 2.10 -19.78
C GLY A 3 22.51 2.73 -18.90
N LEU A 4 21.24 2.59 -19.28
CA LEU A 4 20.14 3.26 -18.57
C LEU A 4 19.96 2.70 -17.15
N ILE A 5 20.06 1.38 -16.97
CA ILE A 5 19.90 0.72 -15.66
C ILE A 5 21.06 1.10 -14.73
N ASP A 6 22.29 1.12 -15.26
CA ASP A 6 23.47 1.51 -14.48
C ASP A 6 23.43 2.99 -14.09
N ASP A 7 22.96 3.88 -14.97
CA ASP A 7 22.79 5.30 -14.68
C ASP A 7 21.73 5.54 -13.60
N VAL A 8 20.59 4.85 -13.71
CA VAL A 8 19.50 4.93 -12.73
C VAL A 8 19.93 4.36 -11.37
N ALA A 9 20.68 3.26 -11.35
CA ALA A 9 21.24 2.68 -10.13
C ALA A 9 22.32 3.57 -9.48
N LYS A 10 23.16 4.24 -10.29
CA LYS A 10 24.25 5.11 -9.81
C LYS A 10 23.78 6.47 -9.30
N MET A 11 22.62 6.95 -9.71
CA MET A 11 22.14 8.26 -9.25
C MET A 11 21.69 8.30 -7.76
N GLY A 12 21.75 7.18 -7.01
CA GLY A 12 21.44 7.16 -5.57
C GLY A 12 19.94 7.16 -5.23
N TRP A 13 19.11 6.62 -6.12
CA TRP A 13 17.65 6.60 -5.98
C TRP A 13 17.30 5.39 -5.11
N GLY A 14 16.59 5.59 -4.01
CA GLY A 14 16.23 4.51 -3.10
C GLY A 14 15.47 3.37 -3.82
N PRO A 15 15.43 2.15 -3.25
CA PRO A 15 14.91 0.96 -3.93
C PRO A 15 13.52 1.16 -4.57
N GLY A 16 12.62 1.88 -3.89
CA GLY A 16 11.27 2.15 -4.40
C GLY A 16 11.23 3.03 -5.65
N LEU A 17 12.18 3.95 -5.80
CA LEU A 17 12.21 4.89 -6.91
C LEU A 17 12.85 4.26 -8.17
N LEU A 18 13.81 3.35 -7.97
CA LEU A 18 14.33 2.47 -9.04
C LEU A 18 13.23 1.57 -9.61
N VAL A 19 12.39 0.99 -8.75
CA VAL A 19 11.24 0.17 -9.17
C VAL A 19 10.24 1.00 -9.97
N GLY A 20 9.95 2.22 -9.52
CA GLY A 20 9.05 3.14 -10.23
C GLY A 20 9.54 3.50 -11.63
N ILE A 21 10.81 3.85 -11.79
CA ILE A 21 11.40 4.17 -13.11
C ILE A 21 11.48 2.92 -13.99
N GLY A 22 11.88 1.77 -13.43
CA GLY A 22 11.90 0.49 -14.15
C GLY A 22 10.54 0.10 -14.71
N ALA A 23 9.46 0.34 -13.96
CA ALA A 23 8.10 0.10 -14.43
C ALA A 23 7.70 1.00 -15.62
N VAL A 24 8.10 2.28 -15.61
CA VAL A 24 7.82 3.24 -16.70
C VAL A 24 8.59 2.87 -17.98
N VAL A 25 9.84 2.42 -17.85
CA VAL A 25 10.67 1.98 -18.99
C VAL A 25 10.10 0.74 -19.69
N LEU A 26 9.42 -0.14 -18.94
CA LEU A 26 8.79 -1.34 -19.48
C LEU A 26 7.45 -1.06 -20.18
N VAL A 27 6.87 0.14 -20.06
CA VAL A 27 5.57 0.50 -20.66
C VAL A 27 5.46 0.14 -22.16
N PRO A 28 6.44 0.43 -23.05
CA PRO A 28 6.34 0.12 -24.47
C PRO A 28 6.38 -1.39 -24.77
N VAL A 29 7.06 -2.16 -23.92
CA VAL A 29 7.17 -3.63 -24.03
C VAL A 29 5.90 -4.32 -23.56
N LEU A 30 5.16 -3.69 -22.64
CA LEU A 30 3.91 -4.22 -22.10
C LEU A 30 2.73 -4.08 -23.08
N ILE A 31 2.74 -3.10 -24.00
CA ILE A 31 1.64 -2.79 -24.96
C ILE A 31 1.09 -4.03 -25.70
N PRO A 32 1.90 -4.93 -26.30
CA PRO A 32 1.37 -6.11 -26.99
C PRO A 32 0.85 -7.23 -26.06
N VAL A 33 1.16 -7.21 -24.75
CA VAL A 33 0.75 -8.26 -23.77
C VAL A 33 -0.53 -7.85 -22.99
N VAL A 34 -1.00 -6.61 -23.14
CA VAL A 34 -2.09 -6.02 -22.34
C VAL A 34 -3.45 -6.73 -22.50
N GLY A 35 -3.71 -7.38 -23.65
CA GLY A 35 -5.06 -7.86 -23.99
C GLY A 35 -5.59 -9.03 -23.16
N SER A 36 -4.77 -10.06 -22.91
CA SER A 36 -5.25 -11.35 -22.39
C SER A 36 -4.75 -11.70 -20.98
N VAL A 37 -3.50 -11.39 -20.63
CA VAL A 37 -2.89 -11.77 -19.34
C VAL A 37 -2.91 -10.63 -18.32
N LEU A 38 -2.73 -9.39 -18.78
CA LEU A 38 -2.67 -8.23 -17.89
C LEU A 38 -4.03 -7.85 -17.32
N ARG A 39 -5.11 -7.95 -18.11
CA ARG A 39 -6.47 -7.63 -17.67
C ARG A 39 -6.94 -8.47 -16.47
N PRO A 40 -6.79 -9.81 -16.43
CA PRO A 40 -7.13 -10.60 -15.25
C PRO A 40 -6.22 -10.31 -14.06
N LEU A 41 -4.92 -10.07 -14.27
CA LEU A 41 -3.99 -9.71 -13.20
C LEU A 41 -4.33 -8.35 -12.57
N ALA A 42 -4.61 -7.33 -13.37
CA ALA A 42 -5.06 -6.03 -12.89
C ALA A 42 -6.36 -6.15 -12.10
N LYS A 43 -7.33 -6.94 -12.59
CA LYS A 43 -8.57 -7.22 -11.86
C LYS A 43 -8.31 -7.89 -10.52
N ALA A 44 -7.42 -8.88 -10.48
CA ALA A 44 -7.04 -9.57 -9.26
C ALA A 44 -6.33 -8.64 -8.26
N ALA A 45 -5.41 -7.81 -8.75
CA ALA A 45 -4.70 -6.82 -7.93
C ALA A 45 -5.66 -5.79 -7.33
N ILE A 46 -6.56 -5.22 -8.14
CA ILE A 46 -7.59 -4.28 -7.66
C ILE A 46 -8.47 -4.95 -6.60
N LYS A 47 -8.98 -6.16 -6.87
CA LYS A 47 -9.85 -6.87 -5.93
C LYS A 47 -9.12 -7.22 -4.63
N GLY A 48 -7.87 -7.69 -4.73
CA GLY A 48 -7.03 -7.97 -3.57
C GLY A 48 -6.75 -6.71 -2.75
N GLY A 49 -6.46 -5.60 -3.42
CA GLY A 49 -6.25 -4.30 -2.79
C GLY A 49 -7.48 -3.79 -2.05
N MET A 50 -8.68 -3.92 -2.64
CA MET A 50 -9.94 -3.57 -1.98
C MET A 50 -10.15 -4.39 -0.70
N ILE A 51 -9.97 -5.71 -0.75
CA ILE A 51 -10.12 -6.59 0.42
C ILE A 51 -9.11 -6.21 1.51
N ALA A 52 -7.86 -5.97 1.14
CA ALA A 52 -6.83 -5.54 2.09
C ALA A 52 -7.19 -4.21 2.75
N TYR A 53 -7.67 -3.23 1.96
CA TYR A 53 -8.11 -1.93 2.47
C TYR A 53 -9.28 -2.05 3.44
N GLU A 54 -10.30 -2.85 3.09
CA GLU A 54 -11.45 -3.11 3.98
C GLU A 54 -11.01 -3.71 5.30
N LYS A 55 -10.10 -4.69 5.30
CA LYS A 55 -9.55 -5.28 6.53
C LYS A 55 -8.79 -4.27 7.38
N VAL A 56 -7.92 -3.47 6.77
CA VAL A 56 -7.19 -2.40 7.49
C VAL A 56 -8.17 -1.44 8.13
N ARG A 57 -9.21 -1.03 7.39
CA ARG A 57 -10.24 -0.15 7.91
C ARG A 57 -11.00 -0.76 9.08
N GLN A 58 -11.35 -2.04 9.01
CA GLN A 58 -12.00 -2.76 10.11
C GLN A 58 -11.12 -2.80 11.36
N VAL A 59 -9.86 -3.21 11.24
CA VAL A 59 -8.91 -3.26 12.36
C VAL A 59 -8.73 -1.87 12.99
N ALA A 60 -8.69 -0.82 12.17
CA ALA A 60 -8.60 0.55 12.67
C ALA A 60 -9.85 0.97 13.48
N TYR A 61 -11.05 0.52 13.10
CA TYR A 61 -12.26 0.77 13.88
C TYR A 61 -12.25 0.02 15.21
N GLU A 62 -11.90 -1.26 15.23
CA GLU A 62 -11.80 -2.06 16.46
C GLU A 62 -10.75 -1.48 17.42
N ALA A 63 -9.62 -1.03 16.90
CA ALA A 63 -8.59 -0.36 17.69
C ALA A 63 -9.08 0.99 18.26
N LYS A 64 -9.86 1.75 17.48
CA LYS A 64 -10.45 3.01 17.95
C LYS A 64 -11.43 2.76 19.10
N GLU A 65 -12.32 1.79 18.97
CA GLU A 65 -13.26 1.40 20.02
C GLU A 65 -12.52 0.98 21.29
N SER A 66 -11.51 0.12 21.16
CA SER A 66 -10.67 -0.31 22.30
C SER A 66 -9.99 0.86 23.02
N VAL A 67 -9.54 1.87 22.27
CA VAL A 67 -8.98 3.10 22.86
C VAL A 67 -10.05 3.94 23.54
N GLU A 68 -11.24 4.08 22.93
CA GLU A 68 -12.37 4.79 23.52
C GLU A 68 -12.81 4.16 24.85
N ASP A 69 -12.83 2.83 24.94
CA ASP A 69 -13.14 2.09 26.17
C ASP A 69 -12.14 2.38 27.29
N VAL A 70 -10.83 2.29 27.01
CA VAL A 70 -9.78 2.58 27.99
C VAL A 70 -9.82 4.04 28.44
N VAL A 71 -10.08 4.98 27.51
CA VAL A 71 -10.22 6.41 27.85
C VAL A 71 -11.45 6.64 28.73
N ALA A 72 -12.56 5.94 28.47
CA ALA A 72 -13.76 6.03 29.29
C ALA A 72 -13.53 5.49 30.70
N GLU A 73 -12.82 4.36 30.84
CA GLU A 73 -12.41 3.77 32.12
C GLU A 73 -11.59 4.76 32.95
N VAL A 74 -10.52 5.31 32.39
CA VAL A 74 -9.65 6.29 33.09
C VAL A 74 -10.43 7.55 33.48
N LYS A 75 -11.36 8.01 32.63
CA LYS A 75 -12.19 9.18 32.94
C LYS A 75 -13.16 8.89 34.09
N SER A 76 -13.72 7.68 34.15
CA SER A 76 -14.57 7.24 35.25
C SER A 76 -13.78 7.21 36.56
N GLU A 77 -12.60 6.57 36.57
CA GLU A 77 -11.73 6.49 37.75
C GLU A 77 -11.32 7.88 38.28
N ARG A 78 -11.01 8.82 37.38
CA ARG A 78 -10.71 10.21 37.73
C ARG A 78 -11.87 10.95 38.39
N THR A 79 -13.10 10.59 38.03
CA THR A 79 -14.31 11.23 38.54
C THR A 79 -14.76 10.59 39.86
N GLU A 80 -14.53 9.29 40.03
CA GLU A 80 -14.80 8.55 41.28
C GLU A 80 -13.77 8.83 42.38
N SER A 81 -12.54 9.21 42.01
CA SER A 81 -11.45 9.55 42.94
C SER A 81 -11.43 11.04 43.36
N ALA A 82 -12.42 11.84 42.97
CA ALA A 82 -12.55 13.27 43.27
C ALA A 82 -13.78 13.51 44.17
#